data_AF-A0A9C9Q1X4-F1
#
_entry.id   AF-A0A9C9Q1X4-F1
#
_cell.length_a   1.000
_cell.length_b   1.000
_cell.length_c   1.000
_cell.angle_alpha   90.00
_cell.angle_beta   90.00
_cell.angle_gamma   90.00
#
_symmetry.space_group_name_H-M   'P 1'
#
loop_
_entity.id
_entity.type
_entity.pdbx_description
1 polymer ?
#
loop_
_entity_poly.entity_id
_entity_poly.type
_entity_poly.pdbx_seq_one_letter_code
_entity_poly.pdbx_strand_id
1 'polypeptide(L)'
;MNNSHGLYRPEFEKDNCGFGLIAQMDNKPSHWLVDTAIAALARLTHRGAVAADGKTGDGCGLLLKKPDAFLHLCAEQQGIELDALYAVGMVFLNRNDTLAASARNTLEHELATEGLSVAGWRVVPTDESACGDEALKSLPQIEQVFVNAAEGMDEEAFERHLYIARRRTEKAIEPDDEAFYVPSLSSQVISYKGLVMPEYLPVFYKDLSDKRLQSALAVFHQRFSTNTWPQWRLA
;
A
#
# COMPACT_ATOMS: atom_id res chain seq x y z
N MET A 1 29.90 -8.49 -20.62
CA MET A 1 29.49 -8.53 -22.05
C MET A 1 27.98 -8.35 -22.07
N ASN A 2 27.52 -7.13 -22.36
CA ASN A 2 26.09 -6.82 -22.47
C ASN A 2 25.60 -7.36 -23.81
N ASN A 3 24.80 -8.41 -23.78
CA ASN A 3 24.22 -9.02 -24.97
C ASN A 3 22.82 -8.45 -25.21
N SER A 4 22.73 -7.24 -25.77
CA SER A 4 21.48 -6.64 -26.22
C SER A 4 21.22 -6.99 -27.69
N HIS A 5 20.69 -8.19 -27.94
CA HIS A 5 20.21 -8.58 -29.26
C HIS A 5 18.80 -7.99 -29.52
N GLY A 6 18.73 -6.72 -29.95
CA GLY A 6 17.48 -6.08 -30.38
C GLY A 6 17.63 -4.58 -30.71
N LEU A 7 16.63 -4.00 -31.39
CA LEU A 7 16.52 -2.54 -31.62
C LEU A 7 16.20 -1.74 -30.35
N TYR A 8 15.81 -2.42 -29.28
CA TYR A 8 15.52 -1.82 -27.99
C TYR A 8 16.80 -1.29 -27.32
N ARG A 9 16.74 -0.04 -26.85
CA ARG A 9 17.83 0.63 -26.13
C ARG A 9 17.29 1.17 -24.80
N PRO A 10 17.63 0.53 -23.65
CA PRO A 10 17.15 0.95 -22.32
C PRO A 10 17.49 2.41 -21.98
N GLU A 11 18.60 2.92 -22.52
CA GLU A 11 19.10 4.29 -22.30
C GLU A 11 18.15 5.39 -22.79
N PHE A 12 17.14 5.05 -23.61
CA PHE A 12 16.13 6.00 -24.10
C PHE A 12 14.80 5.94 -23.34
N GLU A 13 14.67 5.09 -22.31
CA GLU A 13 13.51 5.14 -21.42
C GLU A 13 13.54 6.46 -20.62
N LYS A 14 12.40 7.16 -20.61
CA LYS A 14 12.19 8.37 -19.82
C LYS A 14 10.87 8.24 -19.07
N ASP A 15 10.94 8.21 -17.75
CA ASP A 15 9.76 8.21 -16.89
C ASP A 15 9.24 9.64 -16.72
N ASN A 16 7.94 9.83 -16.96
CA ASN A 16 7.26 11.13 -16.82
C ASN A 16 6.30 11.16 -15.61
N CYS A 17 6.61 10.40 -14.55
CA CYS A 17 5.78 10.31 -13.34
C CYS A 17 5.41 11.69 -12.76
N GLY A 18 4.26 11.76 -12.11
CA GLY A 18 3.83 12.92 -11.34
C GLY A 18 3.76 12.59 -9.86
N PHE A 19 4.20 13.50 -8.99
CA PHE A 19 3.99 13.38 -7.55
C PHE A 19 3.59 14.73 -6.94
N GLY A 20 3.03 14.68 -5.74
CA GLY A 20 2.76 15.87 -4.94
C GLY A 20 2.61 15.55 -3.46
N LEU A 21 2.57 16.60 -2.65
CA LEU A 21 2.42 16.52 -1.20
C LEU A 21 1.45 17.62 -0.73
N ILE A 22 0.55 17.27 0.18
CA ILE A 22 -0.32 18.20 0.89
C ILE A 22 -0.17 17.94 2.39
N ALA A 23 -0.04 19.00 3.18
CA ALA A 23 0.09 18.92 4.63
C ALA A 23 -0.72 20.02 5.33
N GLN A 24 -1.36 19.66 6.44
CA GLN A 24 -1.93 20.60 7.41
C GLN A 24 -0.82 21.06 8.36
N MET A 25 -0.51 22.36 8.35
CA MET A 25 0.57 22.92 9.17
C MET A 25 0.29 22.86 10.68
N ASP A 26 -0.99 22.80 11.07
CA ASP A 26 -1.40 22.62 12.46
C ASP A 26 -1.58 21.14 12.85
N ASN A 27 -1.23 20.22 11.94
CA ASN A 27 -1.31 18.77 12.10
C ASN A 27 -2.72 18.25 12.45
N LYS A 28 -3.78 19.03 12.19
CA LYS A 28 -5.16 18.56 12.40
C LYS A 28 -5.61 17.71 11.21
N PRO A 29 -5.94 16.42 11.41
CA PRO A 29 -6.37 15.57 10.32
C PRO A 29 -7.72 16.06 9.77
N SER A 30 -7.89 15.97 8.45
CA SER A 30 -9.16 16.30 7.80
C SER A 30 -9.36 15.43 6.57
N HIS A 31 -10.59 15.01 6.35
CA HIS A 31 -10.94 14.28 5.12
C HIS A 31 -10.85 15.18 3.89
N TRP A 32 -10.99 16.51 4.06
CA TRP A 32 -10.75 17.46 2.97
C TRP A 32 -9.34 17.32 2.37
N LEU A 33 -8.33 17.04 3.19
CA LEU A 33 -6.96 16.83 2.70
C LEU A 33 -6.88 15.56 1.84
N VAL A 34 -7.57 14.49 2.24
CA VAL A 34 -7.63 13.23 1.51
C VAL A 34 -8.34 13.42 0.16
N ASP A 35 -9.53 14.03 0.17
CA ASP A 35 -10.29 14.38 -1.03
C ASP A 35 -9.45 15.26 -1.98
N THR A 36 -8.72 16.24 -1.44
CA THR A 36 -7.86 17.14 -2.24
C THR A 36 -6.67 16.39 -2.84
N ALA A 37 -6.05 15.47 -2.10
CA ALA A 37 -4.95 14.64 -2.61
C ALA A 37 -5.42 13.71 -3.73
N ILE A 38 -6.59 13.09 -3.60
CA ILE A 38 -7.22 12.27 -4.64
C ILE A 38 -7.53 13.12 -5.88
N ALA A 39 -8.12 14.30 -5.69
CA ALA A 39 -8.42 15.21 -6.80
C ALA A 39 -7.15 15.67 -7.51
N ALA A 40 -6.08 15.96 -6.78
CA ALA A 40 -4.79 16.33 -7.35
C ALA A 40 -4.16 15.16 -8.11
N LEU A 41 -4.21 13.94 -7.57
CA LEU A 41 -3.75 12.72 -8.24
C LEU A 41 -4.50 12.50 -9.56
N ALA A 42 -5.83 12.72 -9.59
CA ALA A 42 -6.63 12.64 -10.81
C ALA A 42 -6.26 13.68 -11.88
N ARG A 43 -5.63 14.81 -11.50
CA ARG A 43 -5.09 15.78 -12.47
C ARG A 43 -3.76 15.34 -13.07
N LEU A 44 -3.10 14.33 -12.50
CA LEU A 44 -1.85 13.77 -13.01
C LEU A 44 -2.07 12.65 -14.04
N THR A 45 -3.32 12.33 -14.42
CA THR A 45 -3.62 11.28 -15.41
C THR A 45 -2.89 11.45 -16.74
N HIS A 46 -2.66 12.69 -17.19
CA HIS A 46 -1.88 12.99 -18.40
C HIS A 46 -0.38 12.57 -18.32
N ARG A 47 0.07 12.14 -17.14
CA ARG A 47 1.42 11.68 -16.82
C ARG A 47 1.49 10.19 -16.49
N GLY A 48 0.41 9.44 -16.68
CA GLY A 48 0.39 7.98 -16.59
C GLY A 48 0.14 7.35 -17.96
N ALA A 49 0.53 6.09 -18.14
CA ALA A 49 -0.01 5.30 -19.25
C ALA A 49 -1.31 4.61 -18.83
N VAL A 50 -2.14 4.33 -19.83
CA VAL A 50 -3.41 3.62 -19.70
C VAL A 50 -3.35 2.42 -20.62
N ALA A 51 -3.69 1.24 -20.10
CA ALA A 51 -3.80 0.04 -20.90
C ALA A 51 -4.97 0.13 -21.91
N ALA A 52 -5.00 -0.79 -22.86
CA ALA A 52 -6.05 -0.85 -23.88
C ALA A 52 -7.46 -1.05 -23.30
N ASP A 53 -7.58 -1.53 -22.06
CA ASP A 53 -8.85 -1.71 -21.35
C ASP A 53 -9.46 -0.39 -20.82
N GLY A 54 -8.72 0.73 -20.90
CA GLY A 54 -9.17 2.06 -20.49
C GLY A 54 -9.32 2.27 -18.97
N LYS A 55 -8.99 1.26 -18.15
CA LYS A 55 -9.14 1.31 -16.68
C LYS A 55 -7.86 0.96 -15.93
N THR A 56 -7.03 0.09 -16.49
CA THR A 56 -5.73 -0.25 -15.92
C THR A 56 -4.75 0.88 -16.23
N GLY A 57 -4.13 1.42 -15.19
CA GLY A 57 -2.98 2.33 -15.31
C GLY A 57 -1.69 1.67 -14.82
N ASP A 58 -0.55 2.33 -15.04
CA ASP A 58 0.78 1.82 -14.64
C ASP A 58 1.02 1.77 -13.12
N GLY A 59 0.09 2.32 -12.34
CA GLY A 59 0.15 2.43 -10.89
C GLY A 59 -0.10 3.85 -10.40
N CYS A 60 -0.92 3.97 -9.36
CA CYS A 60 -1.06 5.21 -8.60
C CYS A 60 -1.26 4.90 -7.12
N GLY A 61 -1.04 5.89 -6.27
CA GLY A 61 -1.27 5.70 -4.84
C GLY A 61 -1.15 6.95 -4.00
N LEU A 62 -1.56 6.77 -2.75
CA LEU A 62 -1.47 7.72 -1.65
C LEU A 62 -0.62 7.10 -0.53
N LEU A 63 0.29 7.89 0.04
CA LEU A 63 0.89 7.63 1.34
C LEU A 63 0.33 8.66 2.30
N LEU A 64 -0.44 8.20 3.29
CA LEU A 64 -1.10 9.04 4.26
C LEU A 64 -0.35 8.99 5.58
N LYS A 65 -0.28 10.11 6.31
CA LYS A 65 -0.08 10.02 7.76
C LYS A 65 -1.22 9.20 8.35
N LYS A 66 -0.87 8.25 9.24
CA LYS A 66 -1.77 7.23 9.78
C LYS A 66 -3.10 7.87 10.24
N PRO A 67 -4.25 7.51 9.63
CA PRO A 67 -5.55 8.03 10.03
C PRO A 67 -6.03 7.31 11.30
N ASP A 68 -5.45 7.69 12.43
CA ASP A 68 -5.50 6.97 13.70
C ASP A 68 -6.92 6.64 14.17
N ALA A 69 -7.80 7.65 14.26
CA ALA A 69 -9.18 7.48 14.69
C ALA A 69 -9.99 6.52 13.78
N PHE A 70 -9.72 6.54 12.47
CA PHE A 70 -10.37 5.64 11.52
C PHE A 70 -9.89 4.20 11.72
N LEU A 71 -8.59 3.99 11.90
CA LEU A 71 -8.02 2.67 12.09
C LEU A 71 -8.42 2.02 13.42
N HIS A 72 -8.55 2.82 14.50
CA HIS A 72 -9.14 2.33 15.75
C HIS A 72 -10.57 1.84 15.56
N LEU A 73 -11.40 2.61 14.85
CA LEU A 73 -12.78 2.21 14.55
C LEU A 73 -12.81 0.93 13.69
N CYS A 74 -11.91 0.80 12.72
CA CYS A 74 -11.80 -0.43 11.92
C CYS A 74 -11.36 -1.64 12.75
N ALA A 75 -10.39 -1.47 13.66
CA ALA A 75 -9.93 -2.53 14.54
C ALA A 75 -11.03 -2.98 15.52
N GLU A 76 -11.74 -2.04 16.15
CA GLU A 76 -12.87 -2.31 17.05
C GLU A 76 -13.97 -3.12 16.34
N GLN A 77 -14.30 -2.75 15.10
CA GLN A 77 -15.28 -3.49 14.28
C GLN A 77 -14.88 -4.94 13.97
N GLN A 78 -13.58 -5.25 14.01
CA GLN A 78 -13.04 -6.60 13.82
C GLN A 78 -12.76 -7.32 15.15
N GLY A 79 -13.02 -6.68 16.30
CA GLY A 79 -12.66 -7.21 17.62
C GLY A 79 -11.15 -7.26 17.88
N ILE A 80 -10.38 -6.38 17.23
CA ILE A 80 -8.93 -6.28 17.38
C ILE A 80 -8.63 -5.26 18.48
N GLU A 81 -7.90 -5.69 19.51
CA GLU A 81 -7.45 -4.83 20.62
C GLU A 81 -6.12 -4.17 20.29
N LEU A 82 -6.10 -2.83 20.27
CA LEU A 82 -4.90 -2.04 19.97
C LEU A 82 -4.35 -1.40 21.23
N ASP A 83 -3.04 -1.47 21.39
CA ASP A 83 -2.33 -0.75 22.44
C ASP A 83 -2.13 0.72 22.06
N ALA A 84 -1.70 1.54 23.03
CA ALA A 84 -1.46 2.96 22.81
C ALA A 84 -0.44 3.24 21.70
N LEU A 85 0.58 2.39 21.58
CA LEU A 85 1.54 2.42 20.49
C LEU A 85 1.34 1.18 19.60
N TYR A 86 0.77 1.42 18.41
CA TYR A 86 0.50 0.39 17.43
C TYR A 86 0.85 0.85 16.01
N ALA A 87 1.09 -0.13 15.15
CA ALA A 87 1.35 0.02 13.74
C ALA A 87 0.29 -0.68 12.90
N VAL A 88 0.20 -0.26 11.65
CA VAL A 88 -0.59 -0.93 10.62
C VAL A 88 0.31 -1.26 9.45
N GLY A 89 0.22 -2.51 8.98
CA GLY A 89 0.81 -2.94 7.73
C GLY A 89 -0.26 -3.04 6.66
N MET A 90 -0.03 -2.44 5.49
CA MET A 90 -0.75 -2.80 4.27
C MET A 90 0.01 -3.96 3.66
N VAL A 91 -0.68 -5.06 3.34
CA VAL A 91 -0.07 -6.30 2.85
C VAL A 91 -0.83 -6.78 1.63
N PHE A 92 -0.08 -7.05 0.56
CA PHE A 92 -0.54 -7.73 -0.63
C PHE A 92 -0.14 -9.20 -0.51
N LEU A 93 -1.14 -10.07 -0.56
CA LEU A 93 -1.00 -11.51 -0.42
C LEU A 93 -1.41 -12.19 -1.73
N ASN A 94 -0.89 -13.39 -1.96
CA ASN A 94 -1.27 -14.20 -3.11
C ASN A 94 -2.78 -14.54 -3.08
N ARG A 95 -3.38 -14.77 -4.24
CA ARG A 95 -4.77 -15.26 -4.35
C ARG A 95 -4.93 -16.71 -3.93
N ASN A 96 -3.83 -17.48 -3.93
CA ASN A 96 -3.79 -18.84 -3.41
C ASN A 96 -3.78 -18.79 -1.88
N ASP A 97 -4.83 -19.32 -1.26
CA ASP A 97 -5.01 -19.26 0.20
C ASP A 97 -3.87 -19.95 0.99
N THR A 98 -3.26 -21.00 0.44
CA THR A 98 -2.12 -21.67 1.08
C THR A 98 -0.89 -20.77 1.11
N LEU A 99 -0.58 -20.10 -0.01
CA LEU A 99 0.52 -19.14 -0.07
C LEU A 99 0.24 -17.91 0.80
N ALA A 100 -1.00 -17.40 0.76
CA ALA A 100 -1.42 -16.30 1.62
C ALA A 100 -1.32 -16.64 3.12
N ALA A 101 -1.75 -17.84 3.53
CA ALA A 101 -1.62 -18.29 4.92
C ALA A 101 -0.15 -18.45 5.32
N SER A 102 0.68 -19.03 4.44
CA SER A 102 2.13 -19.12 4.67
C SER A 102 2.75 -17.74 4.86
N ALA A 103 2.41 -16.77 4.01
CA ALA A 103 2.92 -15.41 4.08
C ALA A 103 2.50 -14.68 5.37
N ARG A 104 1.23 -14.82 5.80
CA ARG A 104 0.77 -14.29 7.10
C ARG A 104 1.59 -14.89 8.24
N ASN A 105 1.74 -16.22 8.28
CA ASN A 105 2.50 -16.90 9.32
C ASN A 105 3.98 -16.46 9.36
N THR A 106 4.61 -16.29 8.19
CA THR A 106 5.99 -15.80 8.11
C THR A 106 6.09 -14.35 8.61
N LEU A 107 5.15 -13.48 8.26
CA LEU A 107 5.13 -12.11 8.76
C LEU A 107 4.94 -12.06 10.28
N GLU A 108 3.97 -12.82 10.80
CA GLU A 108 3.71 -12.92 12.24
C GLU A 108 4.92 -13.46 13.00
N HIS A 109 5.61 -14.46 12.44
CA HIS A 109 6.83 -15.03 13.03
C HIS A 109 7.98 -14.01 13.10
N GLU A 110 8.22 -13.27 12.02
CA GLU A 110 9.28 -12.25 11.99
C GLU A 110 8.94 -11.06 12.91
N LEU A 111 7.67 -10.66 12.99
CA LEU A 111 7.21 -9.65 13.95
C LEU A 111 7.43 -10.10 15.40
N ALA A 112 7.06 -11.34 15.73
CA ALA A 112 7.27 -11.91 17.06
C ALA A 112 8.76 -12.03 17.41
N THR A 113 9.62 -12.36 16.43
CA THR A 113 11.08 -12.43 16.60
C THR A 113 11.68 -11.07 16.95
N GLU A 114 11.09 -9.99 16.46
CA GLU A 114 11.45 -8.62 16.81
C GLU A 114 10.76 -8.11 18.10
N GLY A 115 10.07 -9.01 18.84
CA GLY A 115 9.41 -8.70 20.11
C GLY A 115 8.07 -7.97 19.97
N LEU A 116 7.49 -7.94 18.78
CA LEU A 116 6.22 -7.26 18.49
C LEU A 116 5.04 -8.24 18.57
N SER A 117 3.85 -7.73 18.90
CA SER A 117 2.65 -8.55 19.00
C SER A 117 1.70 -8.26 17.83
N VAL A 118 1.24 -9.28 17.13
CA VAL A 118 0.21 -9.13 16.09
C VAL A 118 -1.15 -9.11 16.78
N ALA A 119 -1.85 -7.98 16.68
CA ALA A 119 -3.16 -7.79 17.28
C ALA A 119 -4.27 -8.43 16.43
N GLY A 120 -4.11 -8.44 15.12
CA GLY A 120 -5.05 -9.10 14.21
C GLY A 120 -4.96 -8.60 12.78
N TRP A 121 -5.78 -9.21 11.92
CA TRP A 121 -5.86 -8.91 10.49
C TRP A 121 -7.23 -8.38 10.11
N ARG A 122 -7.25 -7.44 9.16
CA ARG A 122 -8.45 -6.88 8.56
C ARG A 122 -8.35 -7.00 7.05
N VAL A 123 -9.33 -7.64 6.44
CA VAL A 123 -9.50 -7.58 4.98
C VAL A 123 -9.86 -6.16 4.58
N VAL A 124 -9.11 -5.55 3.66
CA VAL A 124 -9.38 -4.19 3.20
C VAL A 124 -10.56 -4.23 2.24
N PRO A 125 -11.62 -3.41 2.46
CA PRO A 125 -12.80 -3.43 1.62
C PRO A 125 -12.49 -2.83 0.25
N THR A 126 -12.46 -3.68 -0.78
CA THR A 126 -12.20 -3.28 -2.17
C THR A 126 -13.42 -3.40 -3.09
N ASP A 127 -13.37 -2.74 -4.25
CA ASP A 127 -14.31 -2.91 -5.37
C ASP A 127 -13.56 -3.23 -6.66
N GLU A 128 -13.58 -4.50 -7.06
CA GLU A 128 -12.89 -4.99 -8.26
C GLU A 128 -13.44 -4.37 -9.57
N SER A 129 -14.65 -3.79 -9.58
CA SER A 129 -15.23 -3.16 -10.78
C SER A 129 -14.48 -1.90 -11.23
N ALA A 130 -13.67 -1.34 -10.32
CA ALA A 130 -12.75 -0.22 -10.56
C ALA A 130 -11.51 -0.64 -11.37
N CYS A 131 -11.17 -1.93 -11.38
CA CYS A 131 -10.01 -2.46 -12.09
C CYS A 131 -10.33 -2.74 -13.57
N GLY A 132 -9.32 -2.61 -14.43
CA GLY A 132 -9.36 -3.16 -15.78
C GLY A 132 -8.96 -4.63 -15.79
N ASP A 133 -9.20 -5.30 -16.92
CA ASP A 133 -8.94 -6.74 -17.09
C ASP A 133 -7.47 -7.09 -16.83
N GLU A 134 -6.54 -6.20 -17.18
CA GLU A 134 -5.11 -6.45 -16.96
C GLU A 134 -4.75 -6.37 -15.46
N ALA A 135 -5.25 -5.37 -14.74
CA ALA A 135 -5.06 -5.26 -13.29
C ALA A 135 -5.66 -6.45 -12.53
N LEU A 136 -6.81 -6.97 -12.98
CA LEU A 136 -7.51 -8.10 -12.35
C LEU A 136 -6.76 -9.44 -12.44
N LYS A 137 -5.92 -9.63 -13.47
CA LYS A 137 -5.12 -10.85 -13.62
C LYS A 137 -4.14 -11.04 -12.47
N SER A 138 -3.59 -9.94 -11.95
CA SER A 138 -2.56 -9.93 -10.90
C SER A 138 -3.03 -9.31 -9.59
N LEU A 139 -4.33 -9.02 -9.44
CA LEU A 139 -4.92 -8.44 -8.22
C LEU A 139 -4.60 -9.31 -6.99
N PRO A 140 -3.86 -8.79 -5.99
CA PRO A 140 -3.59 -9.53 -4.76
C PRO A 140 -4.81 -9.54 -3.82
N GLN A 141 -4.80 -10.46 -2.85
CA GLN A 141 -5.60 -10.28 -1.64
C GLN A 141 -5.00 -9.12 -0.84
N ILE A 142 -5.80 -8.12 -0.46
CA ILE A 142 -5.29 -6.93 0.23
C ILE A 142 -5.80 -6.90 1.66
N GLU A 143 -4.86 -6.92 2.59
CA GLU A 143 -5.16 -6.97 4.01
C GLU A 143 -4.32 -5.98 4.80
N GLN A 144 -4.86 -5.61 5.97
CA GLN A 144 -4.16 -4.84 6.98
C GLN A 144 -3.80 -5.74 8.15
N VAL A 145 -2.54 -5.72 8.58
CA VAL A 145 -2.09 -6.32 9.84
C VAL A 145 -1.94 -5.22 10.88
N PHE A 146 -2.53 -5.41 12.05
CA PHE A 146 -2.33 -4.54 13.21
C PHE A 146 -1.29 -5.14 14.13
N VAL A 147 -0.34 -4.33 14.56
CA VAL A 147 0.80 -4.76 15.36
C VAL A 147 0.98 -3.82 16.55
N ASN A 148 1.02 -4.36 17.76
CA ASN A 148 1.31 -3.60 18.97
C ASN A 148 2.80 -3.63 19.28
N ALA A 149 3.32 -2.51 19.77
CA ALA A 149 4.69 -2.41 20.26
C ALA A 149 4.85 -3.19 21.58
N ALA A 150 6.09 -3.60 21.88
CA ALA A 150 6.39 -4.16 23.19
C ALA A 150 6.27 -3.10 24.29
N GLU A 151 5.98 -3.53 25.53
CA GLU A 151 5.93 -2.62 26.67
C GLU A 151 7.26 -1.86 26.83
N GLY A 152 7.18 -0.53 26.96
CA GLY A 152 8.35 0.34 27.13
C GLY A 152 9.16 0.61 25.85
N MET A 153 8.73 0.11 24.69
CA MET A 153 9.35 0.43 23.40
C MET A 153 8.97 1.85 22.96
N ASP A 154 9.95 2.64 22.54
CA ASP A 154 9.71 3.95 21.92
C ASP A 154 9.37 3.85 20.43
N GLU A 155 8.84 4.93 19.86
CA GLU A 155 8.41 4.97 18.45
C GLU A 155 9.55 4.69 17.47
N GLU A 156 10.77 5.18 17.74
CA GLU A 156 11.91 5.01 16.84
C GLU A 156 12.39 3.55 16.80
N ALA A 157 12.49 2.91 17.96
CA ALA A 157 12.77 1.49 18.07
C ALA A 157 11.67 0.68 17.38
N PHE A 158 10.40 1.05 17.58
CA PHE A 158 9.28 0.35 16.97
C PHE A 158 9.33 0.38 15.44
N GLU A 159 9.54 1.55 14.83
CA GLU A 159 9.71 1.65 13.36
C GLU A 159 10.90 0.80 12.86
N ARG A 160 12.00 0.76 13.60
CA ARG A 160 13.17 -0.05 13.24
C ARG A 160 12.86 -1.55 13.29
N HIS A 161 12.18 -2.02 14.33
CA HIS A 161 11.79 -3.44 14.46
C HIS A 161 10.78 -3.85 13.39
N LEU A 162 9.79 -3.01 13.10
CA LEU A 162 8.85 -3.20 11.99
C LEU A 162 9.58 -3.29 10.64
N TYR A 163 10.56 -2.43 10.40
CA TYR A 163 11.39 -2.47 9.19
C TYR A 163 12.17 -3.79 9.08
N ILE A 164 12.81 -4.24 10.16
CA ILE A 164 13.59 -5.49 10.16
C ILE A 164 12.67 -6.67 9.86
N ALA A 165 11.54 -6.79 10.56
CA ALA A 165 10.56 -7.85 10.35
C ALA A 165 10.09 -7.87 8.88
N ARG A 166 9.64 -6.72 8.36
CA ARG A 166 9.22 -6.59 6.95
C ARG A 166 10.29 -7.09 5.98
N ARG A 167 11.54 -6.64 6.13
CA ARG A 167 12.64 -7.01 5.22
C ARG A 167 13.02 -8.48 5.32
N ARG A 168 12.91 -9.10 6.49
CA ARG A 168 13.13 -10.55 6.64
C ARG A 168 12.01 -11.35 6.00
N THR A 169 10.76 -10.97 6.25
CA THR A 169 9.59 -11.59 5.62
C THR A 169 9.66 -11.51 4.08
N GLU A 170 9.92 -10.32 3.52
CA GLU A 170 10.07 -10.14 2.07
C GLU A 170 11.15 -11.07 1.50
N LYS A 171 12.33 -11.14 2.12
CA LYS A 171 13.44 -12.01 1.67
C LYS A 171 13.12 -13.50 1.79
N ALA A 172 12.34 -13.89 2.79
CA ALA A 172 11.97 -15.28 3.02
C ALA A 172 10.94 -15.76 1.99
N ILE A 173 10.07 -14.88 1.51
CA ILE A 173 8.95 -15.22 0.62
C ILE A 173 9.27 -14.98 -0.87
N GLU A 174 10.09 -13.97 -1.20
CA GLU A 174 10.42 -13.59 -2.59
C GLU A 174 10.82 -14.75 -3.51
N PRO A 175 11.56 -15.81 -3.07
CA PRO A 175 11.89 -16.94 -3.93
C PRO A 175 10.70 -17.79 -4.38
N ASP A 176 9.61 -17.82 -3.59
CA ASP A 176 8.49 -18.75 -3.75
C ASP A 176 7.18 -18.06 -4.13
N ASP A 177 7.03 -16.76 -3.85
CA ASP A 177 5.81 -16.00 -4.10
C ASP A 177 6.10 -14.53 -4.46
N GLU A 178 6.14 -14.23 -5.76
CA GLU A 178 6.36 -12.88 -6.28
C GLU A 178 5.17 -11.92 -6.03
N ALA A 179 4.00 -12.44 -5.66
CA ALA A 179 2.81 -11.62 -5.40
C ALA A 179 2.86 -10.97 -4.00
N PHE A 180 3.59 -11.57 -3.06
CA PHE A 180 3.72 -11.04 -1.72
C PHE A 180 4.47 -9.71 -1.72
N TYR A 181 3.87 -8.70 -1.09
CA TYR A 181 4.48 -7.38 -0.95
C TYR A 181 3.87 -6.61 0.23
N VAL A 182 4.67 -5.81 0.92
CA VAL A 182 4.22 -4.98 2.04
C VAL A 182 4.37 -3.50 1.69
N PRO A 183 3.34 -2.86 1.07
CA PRO A 183 3.40 -1.44 0.69
C PRO A 183 3.80 -0.49 1.81
N SER A 184 3.37 -0.79 3.04
CA SER A 184 3.75 -0.05 4.24
C SER A 184 3.62 -0.94 5.45
N LEU A 185 4.49 -0.78 6.44
CA LEU A 185 4.35 -1.34 7.79
C LEU A 185 4.97 -0.33 8.75
N SER A 186 4.13 0.44 9.42
CA SER A 186 4.53 1.62 10.20
C SER A 186 3.46 2.05 11.20
N SER A 187 3.90 2.68 12.29
CA SER A 187 3.10 3.40 13.27
C SER A 187 2.79 4.85 12.86
N GLN A 188 3.37 5.33 11.75
CA GLN A 188 3.25 6.75 11.35
C GLN A 188 2.52 6.96 10.03
N VAL A 189 2.62 6.01 9.10
CA VAL A 189 2.10 6.16 7.74
C VAL A 189 1.43 4.88 7.23
N ILE A 190 0.52 5.03 6.27
CA ILE A 190 -0.11 3.91 5.57
C ILE A 190 -0.22 4.20 4.07
N SER A 191 0.09 3.21 3.24
CA SER A 191 0.01 3.30 1.78
C SER A 191 -1.26 2.66 1.24
N TYR A 192 -1.99 3.41 0.40
CA TYR A 192 -3.07 2.92 -0.44
C TYR A 192 -2.65 3.09 -1.90
N LYS A 193 -2.27 2.01 -2.57
CA LYS A 193 -1.78 2.03 -3.96
C LYS A 193 -2.35 0.87 -4.77
N GLY A 194 -2.41 1.02 -6.09
CA GLY A 194 -2.93 -0.03 -6.96
C GLY A 194 -2.76 0.25 -8.45
N LEU A 195 -3.06 -0.76 -9.25
CA LEU A 195 -3.01 -0.71 -10.72
C LEU A 195 -4.31 -0.19 -11.33
N VAL A 196 -4.77 0.97 -10.87
CA VAL A 196 -5.98 1.63 -11.36
C VAL A 196 -5.64 3.05 -11.79
N MET A 197 -6.47 3.63 -12.65
CA MET A 197 -6.37 5.07 -12.90
C MET A 197 -6.62 5.86 -11.60
N PRO A 198 -5.97 7.02 -11.41
CA PRO A 198 -6.19 7.92 -10.28
C PRO A 198 -7.64 8.12 -9.84
N GLU A 199 -8.55 8.31 -10.80
CA GLU A 199 -9.97 8.54 -10.55
C GLU A 199 -10.69 7.31 -9.97
N TYR A 200 -10.18 6.11 -10.25
CA TYR A 200 -10.73 4.85 -9.76
C TYR A 200 -10.11 4.39 -8.44
N LEU A 201 -9.01 5.00 -7.97
CA LEU A 201 -8.42 4.67 -6.67
C LEU A 201 -9.40 4.75 -5.48
N PRO A 202 -10.22 5.81 -5.32
CA PRO A 202 -11.23 5.87 -4.25
C PRO A 202 -12.45 4.97 -4.48
N VAL A 203 -12.66 4.49 -5.70
CA VAL A 203 -13.69 3.49 -6.01
C VAL A 203 -13.17 2.10 -5.59
N PHE A 204 -11.92 1.80 -5.95
CA PHE A 204 -11.25 0.55 -5.62
C PHE A 204 -11.09 0.38 -4.11
N TYR A 205 -10.54 1.37 -3.39
CA TYR A 205 -10.42 1.33 -1.93
C TYR A 205 -11.58 2.05 -1.26
N LYS A 206 -12.55 1.30 -0.72
CA LYS A 206 -13.75 1.87 -0.10
C LYS A 206 -13.42 2.74 1.12
N ASP A 207 -12.32 2.44 1.81
CA ASP A 207 -11.77 3.23 2.91
C ASP A 207 -11.55 4.70 2.52
N LEU A 208 -11.02 4.96 1.31
CA LEU A 208 -10.71 6.33 0.86
C LEU A 208 -11.96 7.19 0.66
N SER A 209 -13.12 6.57 0.48
CA SER A 209 -14.41 7.26 0.36
C SER A 209 -15.09 7.50 1.71
N ASP A 210 -14.58 6.93 2.80
CA ASP A 210 -15.13 7.11 4.14
C ASP A 210 -14.69 8.46 4.73
N LYS A 211 -15.66 9.32 5.05
CA LYS A 211 -15.42 10.67 5.63
C LYS A 211 -14.74 10.64 7.00
N ARG A 212 -14.70 9.47 7.66
CA ARG A 212 -13.96 9.25 8.92
C ARG A 212 -12.47 9.03 8.68
N LEU A 213 -12.05 8.62 7.47
CA LEU A 213 -10.65 8.53 7.11
C LEU A 213 -10.08 9.93 6.92
N GLN A 214 -9.38 10.43 7.93
CA GLN A 214 -8.83 11.78 7.95
C GLN A 214 -7.31 11.72 8.12
N SER A 215 -6.59 12.55 7.37
CA SER A 215 -5.14 12.65 7.51
C SER A 215 -4.69 14.11 7.51
N ALA A 216 -3.56 14.37 8.16
CA ALA A 216 -2.93 15.68 8.18
C ALA A 216 -1.82 15.80 7.11
N LEU A 217 -1.44 14.70 6.47
CA LEU A 217 -0.43 14.68 5.41
C LEU A 217 -0.74 13.60 4.39
N ALA A 218 -0.62 13.93 3.12
CA ALA A 218 -0.74 12.99 2.02
C ALA A 218 0.36 13.26 0.99
N VAL A 219 1.10 12.21 0.62
CA VAL A 219 1.91 12.17 -0.58
C VAL A 219 1.13 11.36 -1.62
N PHE A 220 1.09 11.83 -2.86
CA PHE A 220 0.42 11.13 -3.94
C PHE A 220 1.34 11.01 -5.15
N HIS A 221 1.23 9.89 -5.86
CA HIS A 221 2.09 9.58 -6.99
C HIS A 221 1.29 8.87 -8.09
N GLN A 222 1.54 9.30 -9.33
CA GLN A 222 1.13 8.61 -10.55
C GLN A 222 2.39 8.13 -11.25
N ARG A 223 2.47 6.81 -11.46
CA ARG A 223 3.56 6.18 -12.20
C ARG A 223 3.32 6.28 -13.70
N PHE A 224 4.41 6.43 -14.46
CA PHE A 224 4.50 6.14 -15.88
C PHE A 224 5.54 5.04 -16.02
N SER A 225 5.21 3.93 -16.68
CA SER A 225 6.17 2.87 -16.95
C SER A 225 6.31 2.63 -18.44
N THR A 226 7.53 2.37 -18.84
CA THR A 226 7.87 1.86 -20.17
C THR A 226 7.73 0.34 -20.29
N ASN A 227 7.38 -0.36 -19.20
CA ASN A 227 7.07 -1.78 -19.23
C ASN A 227 5.62 -2.03 -19.68
N THR A 228 5.39 -3.14 -20.38
CA THR A 228 4.05 -3.51 -20.87
C THR A 228 3.28 -4.40 -19.89
N TRP A 229 3.86 -4.72 -18.73
CA TRP A 229 3.34 -5.70 -17.78
C TRP A 229 3.17 -5.05 -16.40
N PRO A 230 1.95 -4.61 -16.06
CA PRO A 230 1.73 -3.88 -14.81
C PRO A 230 1.79 -4.84 -13.62
N GLN A 231 2.51 -4.45 -12.56
CA GLN A 231 2.66 -5.24 -11.33
C GLN A 231 2.23 -4.40 -10.11
N TRP A 232 1.32 -4.92 -9.28
CA TRP A 232 0.77 -4.23 -8.11
C TRP A 232 1.85 -3.75 -7.13
N ARG A 233 2.90 -4.53 -6.92
CA ARG A 233 4.04 -4.17 -6.05
C ARG A 233 4.80 -2.93 -6.53
N LEU A 234 4.81 -2.66 -7.84
CA LEU A 234 5.56 -1.56 -8.48
C LEU A 234 4.79 -0.24 -8.56
N ALA A 235 3.49 -0.24 -8.21
CA ALA A 235 2.66 0.97 -8.18
C ALA A 235 3.18 2.01 -7.17
#